data_AF-A0A6I1JVW2-F1
#
_entry.id   AF-A0A6I1JVW2-F1
#
_cell.length_a   1.000
_cell.length_b   1.000
_cell.length_c   1.000
_cell.angle_alpha   90.00
_cell.angle_beta   90.00
_cell.angle_gamma   90.00
#
_symmetry.space_group_name_H-M   'P 1'
#
loop_
_entity.id
_entity.type
_entity.pdbx_description
1 polymer ?
#
loop_
_entity_poly.entity_id
_entity_poly.type
_entity_poly.pdbx_seq_one_letter_code
_entity_poly.pdbx_strand_id
1 'polypeptide(L)'
;MRKPVSAVTRRKFVARSTAVVATGAVAGKLAGHSARAAEVAVEFRSNWHQSPDRVWLGADVWANPLQDWRVANGRAECVNAAADRNIHALTRQLAARSGEVRMSV
;
A
#
# COMPACT_ATOMS: atom_id res chain seq x y z
N MET A 1 12.72 -9.48 42.24
CA MET A 1 12.37 -10.28 41.04
C MET A 1 11.40 -9.48 40.17
N ARG A 2 11.86 -8.88 39.06
CA ARG A 2 11.03 -8.03 38.18
C ARG A 2 10.43 -8.90 37.07
N LYS A 3 9.10 -8.92 36.94
CA LYS A 3 8.41 -9.64 35.85
C LYS A 3 8.62 -8.89 34.52
N PRO A 4 8.81 -9.58 33.38
CA PRO A 4 8.97 -8.93 32.09
C PRO A 4 7.63 -8.33 31.64
N VAL A 5 7.62 -7.03 31.35
CA VAL A 5 6.49 -6.36 30.69
C VAL A 5 6.61 -6.61 29.20
N SER A 6 5.65 -7.33 28.60
CA SER A 6 5.60 -7.53 27.16
C SER A 6 5.44 -6.18 26.45
N ALA A 7 6.43 -5.78 25.66
CA ALA A 7 6.34 -4.59 24.82
C ALA A 7 5.19 -4.76 23.80
N VAL A 8 4.19 -3.89 23.89
CA VAL A 8 3.11 -3.79 22.90
C VAL A 8 3.68 -3.03 21.70
N THR A 9 4.08 -3.76 20.66
CA THR A 9 4.46 -3.17 19.37
C THR A 9 3.21 -2.74 18.61
N ARG A 10 3.29 -1.69 17.76
CA ARG A 10 2.19 -1.23 16.88
C ARG A 10 1.49 -2.40 16.14
N ARG A 11 2.25 -3.41 15.72
CA ARG A 11 1.79 -4.65 15.06
C ARG A 11 0.82 -5.49 15.91
N LYS A 12 0.97 -5.50 17.25
CA LYS A 12 0.09 -6.21 18.19
C LYS A 12 -1.18 -5.43 18.55
N PHE A 13 -1.16 -4.11 18.35
CA PHE A 13 -2.29 -3.22 18.67
C PHE A 13 -3.38 -3.30 17.59
N VAL A 14 -3.03 -3.24 16.31
CA VAL A 14 -4.00 -3.33 15.19
C VAL A 14 -4.76 -4.66 15.19
N ALA A 15 -4.14 -5.75 15.65
CA ALA A 15 -4.78 -7.05 15.73
C ALA A 15 -5.88 -7.18 16.81
N ARG A 16 -6.05 -6.19 17.70
CA ARG A 16 -6.97 -6.25 18.85
C ARG A 16 -8.17 -5.31 18.77
N SER A 17 -8.32 -4.57 17.67
CA SER A 17 -9.37 -3.57 17.54
C SER A 17 -10.59 -4.12 16.80
N THR A 18 -11.33 -5.02 17.44
CA THR A 18 -12.70 -5.35 17.03
C THR A 18 -13.64 -5.19 18.23
N ALA A 19 -14.66 -4.35 18.02
CA ALA A 19 -15.84 -4.05 18.86
C ALA A 19 -15.67 -3.05 20.02
N VAL A 20 -16.28 -1.86 19.88
CA VAL A 20 -17.45 -1.40 20.66
C VAL A 20 -18.21 -0.35 19.82
N VAL A 21 -19.51 -0.59 19.58
CA VAL A 21 -20.47 0.38 19.05
C VAL A 21 -21.15 1.06 20.24
N ALA A 22 -21.11 2.38 20.30
CA ALA A 22 -21.97 3.18 21.20
C ALA A 22 -22.68 4.24 20.37
N THR A 23 -24.01 4.10 20.28
CA THR A 23 -24.94 4.95 19.56
C THR A 23 -25.07 6.31 20.26
N GLY A 24 -24.87 7.40 19.54
CA GLY A 24 -25.10 8.76 20.05
C GLY A 24 -25.26 9.75 18.89
N ALA A 25 -26.51 10.13 18.60
CA ALA A 25 -26.86 11.03 17.52
C ALA A 25 -26.43 12.48 17.84
N VAL A 26 -25.65 13.10 16.94
CA VAL A 26 -25.50 14.56 16.89
C VAL A 26 -25.77 15.01 15.46
N ALA A 27 -26.98 15.53 15.25
CA ALA A 27 -27.36 16.19 14.02
C ALA A 27 -26.65 17.55 13.95
N GLY A 28 -25.78 17.75 12.95
CA GLY A 28 -25.06 19.01 12.79
C GLY A 28 -24.29 19.11 11.49
N LYS A 29 -24.94 19.72 10.48
CA LYS A 29 -24.37 20.33 9.26
C LYS A 29 -23.56 19.42 8.34
N LEU A 30 -24.27 18.79 7.40
CA LEU A 30 -23.69 18.32 6.13
C LEU A 30 -23.39 19.53 5.24
N ALA A 31 -22.26 20.21 5.50
CA ALA A 31 -21.68 21.11 4.52
C ALA A 31 -21.29 20.28 3.29
N GLY A 32 -21.66 20.78 2.10
CA GLY A 32 -21.66 20.05 0.85
C GLY A 32 -20.36 19.31 0.58
N HIS A 33 -20.44 17.98 0.55
CA HIS A 33 -19.44 17.18 -0.12
C HIS A 33 -19.66 17.41 -1.61
N SER A 34 -18.74 18.15 -2.24
CA SER A 34 -18.62 18.17 -3.70
C SER A 34 -18.73 16.72 -4.18
N ALA A 35 -19.66 16.47 -5.11
CA ALA A 35 -19.83 15.15 -5.69
C ALA A 35 -18.53 14.78 -6.41
N ARG A 36 -17.64 14.09 -5.70
CA ARG A 36 -16.45 13.51 -6.29
C ARG A 36 -16.98 12.47 -7.26
N ALA A 37 -16.84 12.73 -8.55
CA ALA A 37 -17.16 11.77 -9.59
C ALA A 37 -16.60 10.41 -9.17
N ALA A 38 -17.42 9.37 -9.25
CA ALA A 38 -17.00 8.03 -8.91
C ALA A 38 -15.73 7.71 -9.70
N GLU A 39 -14.60 7.67 -9.00
CA GLU A 39 -13.31 7.32 -9.60
C GLU A 39 -13.44 5.85 -9.95
N VAL A 40 -13.53 5.55 -11.25
CA VAL A 40 -13.51 4.17 -11.75
C VAL A 40 -12.24 3.55 -11.19
N ALA A 41 -12.40 2.55 -10.31
CA ALA A 41 -11.27 1.83 -9.76
C ALA A 41 -10.57 1.11 -10.91
N VAL A 42 -9.46 1.69 -11.37
CA VAL A 42 -8.61 1.05 -12.39
C VAL A 42 -7.99 -0.17 -11.73
N GLU A 43 -8.34 -1.35 -12.21
CA GLU A 43 -7.71 -2.59 -11.80
C GLU A 43 -6.24 -2.59 -12.26
N PHE A 44 -5.32 -2.76 -11.32
CA PHE A 44 -3.91 -2.89 -11.64
C PHE A 44 -3.66 -4.21 -12.39
N ARG A 45 -2.98 -4.13 -13.54
CA ARG A 45 -2.52 -5.30 -14.30
C ARG A 45 -1.04 -5.13 -14.62
N SER A 46 -0.21 -6.08 -14.21
CA SER A 46 1.22 -6.02 -14.51
C SER A 46 1.49 -6.44 -15.96
N ASN A 47 2.56 -5.89 -16.55
CA ASN A 47 3.02 -6.29 -17.88
C ASN A 47 4.23 -7.26 -17.85
N TRP A 48 4.39 -8.04 -16.78
CA TRP A 48 5.55 -8.92 -16.62
C TRP A 48 5.65 -10.00 -17.70
N HIS A 49 4.52 -10.46 -18.25
CA HIS A 49 4.48 -11.44 -19.33
C HIS A 49 5.14 -10.96 -20.64
N GLN A 50 5.28 -9.64 -20.83
CA GLN A 50 5.96 -9.02 -21.98
C GLN A 50 7.35 -8.48 -21.62
N SER A 51 7.74 -8.62 -20.35
CA SER A 51 9.00 -8.11 -19.83
C SER A 51 10.10 -9.15 -20.00
N PRO A 52 11.34 -8.74 -20.34
CA PRO A 52 12.49 -9.63 -20.21
C PRO A 52 12.72 -10.01 -18.74
N ASP A 53 13.45 -11.11 -18.54
CA ASP A 53 13.91 -11.53 -17.23
C ASP A 53 14.93 -10.53 -16.67
N ARG A 54 14.70 -10.05 -15.43
CA ARG A 54 15.55 -9.04 -14.76
C ARG A 54 15.26 -8.95 -13.26
N VAL A 55 16.20 -8.42 -12.47
CA VAL A 55 16.06 -8.23 -11.01
C VAL A 55 15.03 -7.13 -10.65
N TRP A 56 14.70 -6.22 -11.56
CA TRP A 56 13.77 -5.12 -11.26
C TRP A 56 12.35 -5.39 -11.78
N LEU A 57 11.32 -5.27 -10.95
CA LEU A 57 9.93 -5.55 -11.36
C LEU A 57 9.32 -4.52 -12.32
N GLY A 58 9.89 -3.32 -12.43
CA GLY A 58 9.39 -2.23 -13.28
C GLY A 58 8.90 -1.02 -12.47
N ALA A 59 8.53 0.05 -13.16
CA ALA A 59 8.17 1.33 -12.54
C ALA A 59 6.74 1.38 -11.98
N ASP A 60 5.88 0.44 -12.37
CA ASP A 60 4.48 0.41 -11.93
C ASP A 60 4.31 -0.13 -10.51
N VAL A 61 5.38 -0.67 -9.92
CA VAL A 61 5.37 -1.25 -8.58
C VAL A 61 6.60 -0.83 -7.78
N TRP A 62 6.43 -0.82 -6.45
CA TRP A 62 7.54 -0.74 -5.52
C TRP A 62 7.65 -2.06 -4.74
N ALA A 63 8.79 -2.73 -4.84
CA ALA A 63 9.07 -3.96 -4.13
C ALA A 63 9.95 -3.70 -2.90
N ASN A 64 9.65 -4.39 -1.80
CA ASN A 64 10.37 -4.26 -0.55
C ASN A 64 10.81 -5.64 -0.01
N PRO A 65 12.12 -5.87 0.23
CA PRO A 65 13.23 -5.07 -0.30
C PRO A 65 13.41 -5.35 -1.81
N LEU A 66 13.86 -4.36 -2.58
CA LEU A 66 13.89 -4.44 -4.06
C LEU A 66 14.66 -5.66 -4.59
N GLN A 67 15.81 -5.97 -3.98
CA GLN A 67 16.74 -7.01 -4.44
C GLN A 67 16.22 -8.45 -4.27
N ASP A 68 15.19 -8.65 -3.45
CA ASP A 68 14.63 -9.98 -3.19
C ASP A 68 13.63 -10.42 -4.26
N TRP A 69 13.43 -9.59 -5.30
CA TRP A 69 12.47 -9.84 -6.36
C TRP A 69 13.13 -9.87 -7.73
N ARG A 70 12.47 -10.52 -8.70
CA ARG A 70 12.82 -10.48 -10.12
C ARG A 70 11.59 -10.71 -11.00
N VAL A 71 11.66 -10.28 -12.24
CA VAL A 71 10.84 -10.86 -13.31
C VAL A 71 11.58 -12.07 -13.86
N ALA A 72 10.92 -13.23 -13.91
CA ALA A 72 11.43 -14.43 -14.55
C ALA A 72 10.28 -15.20 -15.18
N ASN A 73 10.43 -15.64 -16.44
CA ASN A 73 9.41 -16.42 -17.16
C ASN A 73 8.03 -15.73 -17.14
N GLY A 74 8.01 -14.43 -17.39
CA GLY A 74 6.76 -13.66 -17.50
C GLY A 74 6.02 -13.37 -16.19
N ARG A 75 6.62 -13.67 -15.02
CA ARG A 75 6.01 -13.44 -13.70
C ARG A 75 6.99 -12.77 -12.74
N ALA A 76 6.47 -12.16 -11.68
CA ALA A 76 7.30 -11.78 -10.54
C ALA A 76 7.62 -13.01 -9.69
N GLU A 77 8.87 -13.11 -9.25
CA GLU A 77 9.35 -14.13 -8.33
C GLU A 77 10.05 -13.46 -7.16
N CYS A 78 9.78 -13.96 -5.95
CA CYS A 78 10.60 -13.67 -4.78
C CYS A 78 11.74 -14.68 -4.72
N VAL A 79 12.99 -14.22 -4.82
CA VAL A 79 14.19 -15.09 -4.80
C VAL A 79 14.69 -15.37 -3.39
N ASN A 80 14.20 -14.63 -2.40
CA ASN A 80 14.56 -14.77 -1.00
C ASN A 80 13.29 -14.79 -0.13
N ALA A 81 12.78 -15.98 0.11
CA ALA A 81 11.56 -16.19 0.88
C ALA A 81 11.80 -15.99 2.38
N ALA A 82 11.55 -14.77 2.86
CA ALA A 82 11.51 -14.48 4.29
C ALA A 82 10.43 -13.42 4.61
N ALA A 83 10.28 -13.07 5.88
CA ALA A 83 9.21 -12.19 6.35
C ALA A 83 9.26 -10.78 5.71
N ASP A 84 8.12 -10.10 5.63
CA ASP A 84 8.03 -8.70 5.20
C ASP A 84 8.49 -8.43 3.74
N ARG A 85 8.29 -9.40 2.85
CA ARG A 85 8.44 -9.26 1.39
C ARG A 85 7.10 -8.88 0.78
N ASN A 86 7.00 -7.67 0.24
CA ASN A 86 5.77 -7.17 -0.36
C ASN A 86 6.04 -6.38 -1.65
N ILE A 87 5.00 -6.28 -2.47
CA ILE A 87 4.95 -5.47 -3.68
C ILE A 87 3.76 -4.52 -3.52
N HIS A 88 3.99 -3.24 -3.75
CA HIS A 88 2.97 -2.20 -3.75
C HIS A 88 2.75 -1.70 -5.17
N ALA A 89 1.51 -1.68 -5.64
CA ALA A 89 1.17 -1.05 -6.91
C ALA A 89 1.20 0.48 -6.78
N LEU A 90 1.88 1.14 -7.72
CA LEU A 90 1.94 2.60 -7.78
C LEU A 90 0.81 3.09 -8.69
N THR A 91 -0.08 3.91 -8.13
CA THR A 91 -1.23 4.46 -8.87
C THR A 91 -0.96 5.84 -9.46
N ARG A 92 0.13 6.48 -9.05
CA ARG A 92 0.52 7.84 -9.44
C ARG A 92 2.05 7.93 -9.50
N GLN A 93 2.57 8.68 -10.46
CA GLN A 93 3.99 8.94 -10.63
C GLN A 93 4.21 10.44 -10.90
N LEU A 94 5.28 10.99 -10.33
CA LEU A 94 5.79 12.31 -10.71
C LEU A 94 6.45 12.22 -12.09
N ALA A 95 6.13 13.15 -12.98
CA ALA A 95 6.65 13.17 -14.35
C ALA A 95 7.02 14.60 -14.76
N ALA A 96 7.82 14.75 -15.80
CA ALA A 96 8.21 16.03 -16.38
C ALA A 96 7.04 16.68 -17.15
N ARG A 97 5.96 17.03 -16.42
CA ARG A 97 4.77 17.71 -16.92
C ARG A 97 4.27 18.69 -15.86
N SER A 98 3.66 19.79 -16.30
CA SER A 98 3.03 20.74 -15.39
C SER A 98 1.86 20.09 -14.64
N GLY A 99 1.77 20.35 -13.33
CA GLY A 99 0.73 19.82 -12.46
C GLY A 99 0.96 20.24 -11.00
N GLU A 100 -0.01 19.98 -10.15
CA GLU A 100 0.07 20.27 -8.72
C GLU A 100 0.42 19.00 -7.92
N VAL A 101 1.37 19.13 -7.00
CA VAL A 101 1.68 18.12 -6.00
C VAL A 101 1.67 18.83 -4.64
N ARG A 102 0.85 18.33 -3.73
CA ARG A 102 0.75 18.87 -2.36
C ARG A 102 1.40 17.92 -1.38
N MET A 103 2.34 18.43 -0.59
CA MET A 103 3.01 17.70 0.50
C MET A 103 2.98 18.58 1.76
N SER A 104 2.80 17.96 2.93
CA SER A 104 2.84 18.64 4.23
C SER A 104 3.45 17.70 5.27
N VAL A 105 4.07 18.27 6.30
CA VAL A 105 4.66 17.56 7.45
C VAL A 105 3.75 17.72 8.66
#